data_AF-X1W2Z3-F1
#
_entry.id   AF-X1W2Z3-F1
#
_cell.length_a   1.000
_cell.length_b   1.000
_cell.length_c   1.000
_cell.angle_alpha   90.00
_cell.angle_beta   90.00
_cell.angle_gamma   90.00
#
_symmetry.space_group_name_H-M   'P 1'
#
loop_
_entity.id
_entity.type
_entity.pdbx_description
1 polymer ?
#
loop_
_entity_poly.entity_id
_entity_poly.type
_entity_poly.pdbx_seq_one_letter_code
_entity_poly.pdbx_strand_id
1 'polypeptide(L)'
;IKGNELKSKEQILEIKPQDIILPSCPDTLDDKADETLLKISQFIDELLVKLYDVKPFYKLKKENDLVGQLAITMSPHTCAGIVVRIIGFSELQGLLAHPYLHSFMRRDCDGDEAGIMLLMDALINFSKKFLPAHRGAKQDEPLVLTSRLIPTEVDDMVYNMD
;
A
#
# COMPACT_ATOMS: atom_id res chain seq x y z
N ILE A 1 1.28 -10.45 -20.64
CA ILE A 1 0.17 -11.07 -21.40
C ILE A 1 0.64 -12.03 -22.51
N LYS A 2 1.29 -11.59 -23.60
CA LYS A 2 1.65 -12.49 -24.74
C LYS A 2 2.98 -13.25 -24.62
N GLY A 3 3.66 -13.20 -23.48
CA GLY A 3 4.99 -13.83 -23.28
C GLY A 3 6.15 -13.18 -24.04
N ASN A 4 5.91 -12.10 -24.79
CA ASN A 4 6.95 -11.35 -25.50
C ASN A 4 7.87 -10.60 -24.53
N GLU A 5 9.13 -10.41 -24.93
CA GLU A 5 10.06 -9.53 -24.21
C GLU A 5 9.54 -8.09 -24.12
N LEU A 6 9.78 -7.45 -22.98
CA LEU A 6 9.44 -6.04 -22.75
C LEU A 6 10.49 -5.14 -23.42
N LYS A 7 10.08 -4.45 -24.49
CA LYS A 7 10.89 -3.60 -25.37
C LYS A 7 10.29 -2.21 -25.61
N SER A 8 9.00 -2.01 -25.33
CA SER A 8 8.26 -0.77 -25.61
C SER A 8 7.38 -0.39 -24.42
N LYS A 9 7.13 0.92 -24.26
CA LYS A 9 6.31 1.46 -23.16
C LYS A 9 4.81 1.27 -23.38
N GLU A 10 4.42 1.04 -24.62
CA GLU A 10 3.05 0.82 -25.08
C GLU A 10 2.64 -0.65 -24.94
N GLN A 11 3.56 -1.53 -24.54
CA GLN A 11 3.26 -2.93 -24.30
C GLN A 11 2.43 -3.09 -23.03
N ILE A 12 1.33 -3.83 -23.17
CA ILE A 12 0.48 -4.18 -22.03
C ILE A 12 1.18 -5.24 -21.19
N LEU A 13 1.41 -4.89 -19.93
CA LEU A 13 1.95 -5.75 -18.90
C LEU A 13 0.84 -6.19 -17.95
N GLU A 14 0.98 -7.41 -17.44
CA GLU A 14 0.10 -7.93 -16.42
C GLU A 14 0.62 -7.49 -15.04
N ILE A 15 -0.26 -6.90 -14.23
CA ILE A 15 0.07 -6.50 -12.87
C ILE A 15 0.22 -7.74 -11.98
N LYS A 16 1.23 -7.77 -11.10
CA LYS A 16 1.40 -8.90 -10.17
C LYS A 16 0.44 -8.76 -8.97
N PRO A 17 0.09 -9.87 -8.29
CA PRO A 17 -0.96 -9.86 -7.26
C PRO A 17 -0.80 -8.88 -6.09
N GLN A 18 0.43 -8.49 -5.72
CA GLN A 18 0.72 -7.58 -4.61
C GLN A 18 1.40 -6.28 -5.08
N ASP A 19 1.35 -6.00 -6.38
CA ASP A 19 1.77 -4.71 -6.93
C ASP A 19 0.58 -3.74 -6.92
N ILE A 20 0.85 -2.48 -6.58
CA ILE A 20 -0.16 -1.42 -6.54
C ILE A 20 0.30 -0.17 -7.30
N ILE A 21 -0.67 0.53 -7.88
CA ILE A 21 -0.50 1.86 -8.47
C ILE A 21 -1.39 2.81 -7.67
N LEU A 22 -0.76 3.83 -7.08
CA LEU A 22 -1.42 4.75 -6.16
C LEU A 22 -2.02 5.97 -6.88
N PRO A 23 -3.06 6.60 -6.31
CA PRO A 23 -3.64 7.81 -6.86
C PRO A 23 -2.72 9.03 -6.65
N SER A 24 -2.47 9.77 -7.72
CA SER A 24 -1.85 11.09 -7.74
C SER A 24 -2.59 11.96 -8.76
N CYS A 25 -3.89 12.16 -8.51
CA CYS A 25 -4.72 13.00 -9.36
C CYS A 25 -4.28 14.47 -9.24
N PRO A 26 -4.10 15.21 -10.35
CA PRO A 26 -3.83 16.65 -10.28
C PRO A 26 -5.07 17.46 -9.85
N ASP A 27 -6.26 16.98 -10.20
CA ASP A 27 -7.55 17.64 -9.95
C ASP A 27 -8.27 17.00 -8.75
N THR A 28 -7.67 17.08 -7.57
CA THR A 28 -8.26 16.62 -6.31
C THR A 28 -8.20 17.71 -5.24
N LEU A 29 -9.12 17.64 -4.27
CA LEU A 29 -9.08 18.48 -3.06
C LEU A 29 -8.21 17.86 -1.96
N ASP A 30 -7.86 16.58 -2.10
CA ASP A 30 -7.09 15.81 -1.12
C ASP A 30 -5.59 15.89 -1.38
N ASP A 31 -4.78 15.53 -0.38
CA ASP A 31 -3.34 15.38 -0.57
C ASP A 31 -3.04 14.19 -1.50
N LYS A 32 -2.09 14.36 -2.42
CA LYS A 32 -1.68 13.29 -3.32
C LYS A 32 -0.87 12.22 -2.58
N ALA A 33 -1.03 10.96 -2.99
CA ALA A 33 -0.38 9.84 -2.31
C ALA A 33 1.16 9.89 -2.44
N ASP A 34 1.68 10.27 -3.61
CA ASP A 34 3.11 10.41 -3.84
C ASP A 34 3.76 11.50 -2.98
N GLU A 35 3.18 12.70 -2.95
CA GLU A 35 3.67 13.81 -2.14
C GLU A 35 3.63 13.47 -0.64
N THR A 36 2.53 12.83 -0.20
CA THR A 36 2.34 12.43 1.21
C THR A 36 3.33 11.34 1.62
N LEU A 37 3.45 10.27 0.84
CA LEU A 37 4.37 9.17 1.15
C LEU A 37 5.84 9.61 1.06
N LEU A 38 6.18 10.55 0.17
CA LEU A 38 7.52 11.13 0.13
C LEU A 38 7.84 11.86 1.44
N LYS A 39 6.93 12.70 1.94
CA LYS A 39 7.09 13.38 3.23
C LYS A 39 7.22 12.39 4.38
N ILE A 40 6.41 11.32 4.41
CA ILE A 40 6.52 10.26 5.40
C ILE A 40 7.90 9.59 5.32
N SER A 41 8.39 9.26 4.12
CA SER A 41 9.72 8.64 3.96
C SER A 41 10.86 9.51 4.52
N GLN A 42 10.77 10.82 4.32
CA GLN A 42 11.72 11.79 4.85
C GLN A 42 11.64 11.90 6.38
N PHE A 43 10.41 11.91 6.93
CA PHE A 43 10.19 11.84 8.37
C PHE A 43 10.83 10.60 8.98
N ILE A 44 10.66 9.42 8.36
CA ILE A 44 11.28 8.17 8.84
C ILE A 44 12.81 8.25 8.84
N ASP A 45 13.40 8.80 7.78
CA ASP A 45 14.85 8.99 7.73
C ASP A 45 15.35 9.95 8.82
N GLU A 46 14.66 11.06 9.04
CA GLU A 46 14.99 11.98 10.12
C GLU A 46 14.84 11.34 11.49
N LEU A 47 13.78 10.55 11.71
CA LEU A 47 13.54 9.82 12.95
C LEU A 47 14.67 8.82 13.23
N LEU A 48 15.08 8.05 12.22
CA LEU A 48 16.19 7.10 12.32
C LEU A 48 17.51 7.78 12.71
N VAL A 49 17.82 8.93 12.11
CA VAL A 49 19.07 9.66 12.41
C VAL A 49 18.99 10.36 13.76
N LYS A 50 17.93 11.14 14.00
CA LYS A 50 17.86 12.06 15.15
C LYS A 50 17.47 11.37 16.45
N LEU A 51 16.58 10.36 16.39
CA LEU A 51 16.09 9.67 17.59
C LEU A 51 16.83 8.35 17.85
N TYR A 52 17.14 7.59 16.80
CA TYR A 52 17.72 6.25 16.94
C TYR A 52 19.23 6.18 16.68
N ASP A 53 19.87 7.26 16.23
CA ASP A 53 21.31 7.31 15.89
C ASP A 53 21.73 6.21 14.89
N VAL A 54 20.87 5.93 13.90
CA VAL A 54 21.15 4.98 12.82
C VAL A 54 21.06 5.65 11.45
N LYS A 55 21.58 4.96 10.43
CA LYS A 55 21.59 5.48 9.06
C LYS A 55 20.16 5.64 8.51
N PRO A 56 19.90 6.65 7.66
CA PRO A 56 18.62 6.78 6.97
C PRO A 56 18.38 5.58 6.04
N PHE A 57 17.12 5.18 5.94
CA PHE A 57 16.68 4.00 5.21
C PHE A 57 16.31 4.35 3.76
N TYR A 58 15.36 5.28 3.58
CA TYR A 58 14.68 5.56 2.33
C TYR A 58 15.54 6.39 1.37
N LYS A 59 16.06 7.52 1.82
CA LYS A 59 16.87 8.49 1.07
C LYS A 59 16.22 8.94 -0.25
N LEU A 60 14.89 9.03 -0.26
CA LEU A 60 14.10 9.43 -1.43
C LEU A 60 14.10 10.94 -1.59
N LYS A 61 14.20 11.42 -2.84
CA LYS A 61 14.26 12.86 -3.14
C LYS A 61 13.09 13.34 -3.97
N LYS A 62 12.51 12.46 -4.77
CA LYS A 62 11.36 12.73 -5.64
C LYS A 62 10.32 11.63 -5.51
N GLU A 63 9.11 11.96 -5.89
CA GLU A 63 7.91 11.12 -5.90
C GLU A 63 8.18 9.77 -6.58
N ASN A 64 8.82 9.81 -7.75
CA ASN A 64 9.11 8.61 -8.53
C ASN A 64 10.12 7.66 -7.84
N ASP A 65 10.84 8.09 -6.81
CA ASP A 65 11.73 7.20 -6.05
C ASP A 65 10.95 6.24 -5.13
N LEU A 66 9.65 6.50 -4.90
CA LEU A 66 8.75 5.59 -4.16
C LEU A 66 8.49 4.27 -4.90
N VAL A 67 8.72 4.23 -6.22
CA VAL A 67 8.57 3.02 -7.01
C VAL A 67 9.57 1.95 -6.53
N GLY A 68 9.04 0.78 -6.18
CA GLY A 68 9.78 -0.34 -5.61
C GLY A 68 9.78 -0.39 -4.08
N GLN A 69 9.33 0.68 -3.40
CA GLN A 69 9.19 0.66 -1.95
C GLN A 69 8.04 -0.25 -1.52
N LEU A 70 8.22 -0.88 -0.36
CA LEU A 70 7.18 -1.71 0.26
C LEU A 70 6.29 -0.86 1.15
N ALA A 71 5.00 -1.12 1.05
CA ALA A 71 3.97 -0.53 1.88
C ALA A 71 3.09 -1.63 2.48
N ILE A 72 2.26 -1.25 3.44
CA ILE A 72 1.17 -2.06 3.96
C ILE A 72 -0.10 -1.41 3.45
N THR A 73 -0.97 -2.22 2.83
CA THR A 73 -2.35 -1.84 2.55
C THR A 73 -3.28 -2.58 3.48
N MET A 74 -4.35 -1.92 3.92
CA MET A 74 -5.40 -2.56 4.71
C MET A 74 -6.74 -1.87 4.50
N SER A 75 -7.81 -2.63 4.71
CA SER A 75 -9.17 -2.10 4.71
C SER A 75 -9.58 -1.65 6.11
N PRO A 76 -10.37 -0.56 6.19
CA PRO A 76 -11.25 -0.33 7.31
C PRO A 76 -12.00 -1.60 7.79
N HIS A 77 -12.27 -1.63 9.07
CA HIS A 77 -12.89 -2.68 9.87
C HIS A 77 -12.10 -3.99 9.97
N THR A 78 -10.87 -4.05 9.47
CA THR A 78 -9.99 -5.23 9.56
C THR A 78 -8.79 -4.98 10.48
N CYS A 79 -8.02 -6.03 10.78
CA CYS A 79 -6.79 -5.93 11.56
C CYS A 79 -5.59 -6.67 10.92
N ALA A 80 -5.77 -7.08 9.67
CA ALA A 80 -4.77 -7.79 8.89
C ALA A 80 -4.34 -6.90 7.72
N GLY A 81 -3.14 -6.36 7.79
CA GLY A 81 -2.52 -5.67 6.67
C GLY A 81 -1.82 -6.65 5.74
N ILE A 82 -1.67 -6.27 4.47
CA ILE A 82 -0.86 -7.02 3.50
C ILE A 82 0.27 -6.17 2.96
N VAL A 83 1.45 -6.77 2.87
CA VAL A 83 2.62 -6.13 2.28
C VAL A 83 2.43 -6.06 0.77
N VAL A 84 2.66 -4.88 0.22
CA VAL A 84 2.50 -4.57 -1.20
C VAL A 84 3.70 -3.78 -1.70
N ARG A 85 3.90 -3.78 -3.01
CA ARG A 85 4.95 -3.00 -3.67
C ARG A 85 4.34 -1.91 -4.52
N ILE A 86 4.81 -0.67 -4.31
CA ILE A 86 4.42 0.47 -5.14
C ILE A 86 5.12 0.33 -6.50
N ILE A 87 4.38 0.26 -7.59
CA ILE A 87 4.94 0.17 -8.95
C ILE A 87 4.71 1.43 -9.79
N GLY A 88 3.92 2.39 -9.29
CA GLY A 88 3.70 3.65 -9.97
C GLY A 88 2.59 4.48 -9.35
N PHE A 89 2.27 5.57 -10.02
CA PHE A 89 1.17 6.48 -9.68
C PHE A 89 0.31 6.71 -10.92
N SER A 90 -0.98 6.95 -10.71
CA SER A 90 -1.92 7.26 -11.78
C SER A 90 -2.68 8.55 -11.49
N GLU A 91 -3.12 9.24 -12.52
CA GLU A 91 -3.96 10.44 -12.39
C GLU A 91 -5.41 10.12 -11.98
N LEU A 92 -5.77 8.84 -11.83
CA LEU A 92 -7.08 8.42 -11.34
C LEU A 92 -7.15 8.57 -9.81
N GLN A 93 -8.28 9.07 -9.31
CA GLN A 93 -8.58 9.08 -7.88
C GLN A 93 -9.07 7.69 -7.42
N GLY A 94 -8.20 6.69 -7.55
CA GLY A 94 -8.47 5.32 -7.15
C GLY A 94 -7.21 4.48 -7.02
N LEU A 95 -7.24 3.52 -6.11
CA LEU A 95 -6.19 2.51 -5.97
C LEU A 95 -6.34 1.47 -7.09
N LEU A 96 -5.34 1.36 -7.97
CA LEU A 96 -5.30 0.27 -8.95
C LEU A 96 -4.46 -0.87 -8.40
N ALA A 97 -5.06 -2.04 -8.28
CA ALA A 97 -4.37 -3.25 -7.89
C ALA A 97 -4.96 -4.48 -8.56
N HIS A 98 -4.27 -5.62 -8.40
CA HIS A 98 -4.81 -6.90 -8.82
C HIS A 98 -6.12 -7.22 -8.06
N PRO A 99 -7.17 -7.78 -8.69
CA PRO A 99 -8.44 -8.08 -8.01
C PRO A 99 -8.31 -8.96 -6.77
N TYR A 100 -7.41 -9.95 -6.79
CA TYR A 100 -7.07 -10.72 -5.59
C TYR A 100 -6.66 -9.86 -4.39
N LEU A 101 -5.98 -8.73 -4.59
CA LEU A 101 -5.60 -7.84 -3.51
C LEU A 101 -6.82 -7.13 -2.92
N HIS A 102 -7.73 -6.63 -3.76
CA HIS A 102 -8.99 -6.04 -3.31
C HIS A 102 -9.84 -7.06 -2.53
N SER A 103 -9.95 -8.29 -3.06
CA SER A 103 -10.61 -9.41 -2.39
C SER A 103 -9.93 -9.80 -1.07
N PHE A 104 -8.59 -9.83 -1.00
CA PHE A 104 -7.87 -10.03 0.26
C PHE A 104 -8.24 -8.95 1.29
N MET A 105 -8.32 -7.69 0.85
CA MET A 105 -8.75 -6.57 1.68
C MET A 105 -10.26 -6.58 1.97
N ARG A 106 -11.02 -7.62 1.57
CA ARG A 106 -12.48 -7.70 1.76
C ARG A 106 -13.20 -6.50 1.14
N ARG A 107 -12.76 -6.07 -0.05
CA ARG A 107 -13.36 -4.98 -0.81
C ARG A 107 -14.24 -5.52 -1.92
N ASP A 108 -15.44 -4.96 -1.99
CA ASP A 108 -16.46 -5.20 -3.02
C ASP A 108 -16.22 -4.27 -4.23
N CYS A 109 -15.37 -3.25 -4.08
CA CYS A 109 -15.00 -2.28 -5.12
C CYS A 109 -16.20 -1.44 -5.62
N ASP A 110 -17.16 -1.15 -4.75
CA ASP A 110 -18.36 -0.35 -5.03
C ASP A 110 -18.30 1.08 -4.46
N GLY A 111 -17.08 1.57 -4.18
CA GLY A 111 -16.82 2.84 -3.49
C GLY A 111 -15.93 2.70 -2.26
N ASP A 112 -15.39 1.52 -2.03
CA ASP A 112 -14.51 1.18 -0.92
C ASP A 112 -13.21 1.99 -0.86
N GLU A 113 -12.76 2.25 0.37
CA GLU A 113 -11.49 2.90 0.67
C GLU A 113 -10.47 1.92 1.26
N ALA A 114 -9.18 2.22 1.08
CA ALA A 114 -8.08 1.45 1.65
C ALA A 114 -7.03 2.40 2.26
N GLY A 115 -6.47 2.01 3.40
CA GLY A 115 -5.36 2.70 4.04
C GLY A 115 -4.02 2.20 3.51
N ILE A 116 -3.07 3.11 3.32
CA ILE A 116 -1.70 2.81 2.87
C ILE A 116 -0.72 3.40 3.88
N MET A 117 0.23 2.57 4.33
CA MET A 117 1.31 2.98 5.22
C MET A 117 2.64 2.48 4.66
N LEU A 118 3.71 3.28 4.75
CA LEU A 118 5.03 2.77 4.41
C LEU A 118 5.41 1.64 5.38
N LEU A 119 6.01 0.55 4.87
CA LEU A 119 6.29 -0.62 5.69
C LEU A 119 7.20 -0.28 6.87
N MET A 120 8.26 0.50 6.65
CA MET A 120 9.19 0.88 7.72
C MET A 120 8.52 1.78 8.76
N ASP A 121 7.64 2.68 8.32
CA ASP A 121 6.86 3.56 9.19
C ASP A 121 6.01 2.75 10.17
N ALA A 122 5.19 1.84 9.65
CA ALA A 122 4.39 0.96 10.49
C ALA A 122 5.25 0.13 11.45
N LEU A 123 6.41 -0.38 11.02
CA LEU A 123 7.26 -1.20 11.88
C LEU A 123 7.86 -0.45 13.07
N ILE A 124 8.21 0.84 12.91
CA ILE A 124 8.87 1.61 13.97
C ILE A 124 7.89 2.43 14.82
N ASN A 125 6.80 2.91 14.23
CA ASN A 125 5.87 3.82 14.88
C ASN A 125 4.62 3.15 15.44
N PHE A 126 4.30 1.92 15.02
CA PHE A 126 3.17 1.18 15.58
C PHE A 126 3.49 0.60 16.95
N SER A 127 2.57 0.75 17.90
CA SER A 127 2.61 0.02 19.16
C SER A 127 1.22 -0.30 19.67
N LYS A 128 1.02 -1.56 20.09
CA LYS A 128 -0.21 -1.99 20.78
C LYS A 128 -0.50 -1.19 22.05
N LYS A 129 0.51 -0.51 22.63
CA LYS A 129 0.37 0.35 23.81
C LYS A 129 -0.37 1.66 23.50
N PHE A 130 -0.40 2.10 22.25
CA PHE A 130 -1.13 3.29 21.82
C PHE A 130 -2.58 2.99 21.46
N LEU A 131 -2.95 1.71 21.39
CA LEU A 131 -4.31 1.32 21.06
C LEU A 131 -5.28 1.67 22.21
N PRO A 132 -6.46 2.22 21.89
CA PRO A 132 -7.46 2.49 22.91
C PRO A 132 -7.90 1.20 23.64
N ALA A 133 -8.25 1.34 24.92
CA ALA A 133 -8.66 0.21 25.75
C ALA A 133 -10.15 -0.19 25.58
N HIS A 134 -10.94 0.58 24.82
CA HIS A 134 -12.37 0.34 24.62
C HIS A 134 -12.65 -0.63 23.46
N ARG A 135 -13.88 -1.16 23.39
CA ARG A 135 -14.27 -2.10 22.32
C ARG A 135 -14.29 -1.41 20.96
N GLY A 136 -13.79 -2.09 19.93
CA GLY A 136 -13.67 -1.56 18.56
C GLY A 136 -12.27 -1.00 18.25
N ALA A 137 -11.50 -0.63 19.26
CA ALA A 137 -10.18 0.01 19.14
C ALA A 137 -9.05 -0.81 18.49
N LYS A 138 -9.31 -2.07 18.15
CA LYS A 138 -8.35 -3.00 17.52
C LYS A 138 -8.63 -3.21 16.03
N GLN A 139 -9.78 -2.75 15.57
CA GLN A 139 -10.09 -2.66 14.14
C GLN A 139 -9.32 -1.46 13.60
N ASP A 140 -8.96 -1.49 12.32
CA ASP A 140 -8.22 -0.45 11.60
C ASP A 140 -6.72 -0.37 11.90
N GLU A 141 -6.18 -1.38 12.59
CA GLU A 141 -4.79 -1.42 13.00
C GLU A 141 -4.07 -2.65 12.43
N PRO A 142 -2.83 -2.54 11.91
CA PRO A 142 -2.11 -3.65 11.29
C PRO A 142 -1.55 -4.64 12.33
N LEU A 143 -2.42 -5.30 13.08
CA LEU A 143 -2.07 -6.24 14.16
C LEU A 143 -1.36 -7.51 13.64
N VAL A 144 -1.66 -7.90 12.41
CA VAL A 144 -1.05 -9.02 11.69
C VAL A 144 -0.69 -8.54 10.29
N LEU A 145 0.47 -8.98 9.79
CA LEU A 145 0.93 -8.69 8.44
C LEU A 145 1.01 -9.97 7.61
N THR A 146 0.30 -9.98 6.49
CA THR A 146 0.41 -11.00 5.46
C THR A 146 1.48 -10.58 4.47
N SER A 147 2.49 -11.43 4.28
CA SER A 147 3.58 -11.16 3.32
C SER A 147 3.32 -11.74 1.93
N ARG A 148 2.44 -12.74 1.83
CA ARG A 148 2.15 -13.44 0.58
C ARG A 148 0.65 -13.59 0.39
N LEU A 149 0.17 -13.10 -0.74
CA LEU A 149 -1.20 -13.34 -1.17
C LEU A 149 -1.32 -14.79 -1.66
N ILE A 150 -2.28 -15.53 -1.08
CA ILE A 150 -2.60 -16.90 -1.49
C ILE A 150 -4.00 -16.86 -2.10
N PRO A 151 -4.14 -17.10 -3.43
CA PRO A 151 -5.42 -16.95 -4.11
C PRO A 151 -6.54 -17.85 -3.57
N THR A 152 -6.26 -18.92 -2.85
CA THR A 152 -7.28 -19.79 -2.25
C THR A 152 -7.76 -19.31 -0.88
N GLU A 153 -7.13 -18.29 -0.32
CA GLU A 153 -7.43 -17.74 1.02
C GLU A 153 -8.16 -16.38 0.94
N VAL A 154 -8.39 -15.87 -0.26
CA VAL A 154 -9.13 -14.62 -0.49
C VAL A 154 -10.63 -14.88 -0.63
N ASP A 155 -11.40 -13.79 -0.62
CA ASP A 155 -12.86 -13.80 -0.73
C ASP A 155 -13.34 -14.42 -2.06
N ASP A 156 -14.47 -15.12 -2.03
CA ASP A 156 -14.94 -15.94 -3.14
C ASP A 156 -15.53 -15.16 -4.31
N MET A 157 -15.89 -13.89 -4.10
CA MET A 157 -16.37 -13.00 -5.15
C MET A 157 -15.39 -12.89 -6.32
N VAL A 158 -14.08 -12.96 -6.06
CA VAL A 158 -13.05 -12.87 -7.10
C VAL A 158 -12.99 -14.10 -8.01
N TYR A 159 -13.52 -15.24 -7.58
CA TYR A 159 -13.55 -16.46 -8.40
C TYR A 159 -14.61 -16.41 -9.50
N ASN A 160 -15.50 -15.41 -9.45
CA ASN A 160 -16.55 -15.19 -10.44
C ASN A 160 -16.14 -14.17 -11.53
N MET A 161 -14.87 -13.76 -11.58
CA MET A 161 -14.36 -12.89 -12.65
C MET A 161 -14.04 -13.70 -13.92
N ASP A 162 -14.46 -13.18 -15.08
CA ASP A 162 -14.21 -13.76 -16.41
C ASP A 162 -12.78 -13.49 -16.94
#